data_AF-A0A2M6Y2S8-F1
#
_entry.id   AF-A0A2M6Y2S8-F1
#
_cell.length_a   1.000
_cell.length_b   1.000
_cell.length_c   1.000
_cell.angle_alpha   90.00
_cell.angle_beta   90.00
_cell.angle_gamma   90.00
#
_symmetry.space_group_name_H-M   'P 1'
#
loop_
_entity.id
_entity.type
_entity.pdbx_description
1 polymer ?
#
loop_
_entity_poly.entity_id
_entity_poly.type
_entity_poly.pdbx_seq_one_letter_code
_entity_poly.pdbx_strand_id
1 'polypeptide(L)'
;YRHDAHSYIDPAAAADFLCGLLDSCGVKPAETGLLLSGADGDCALDAVYRRVAAQLDGRAGRPVPHGSYKQLCGEYKSASGFGFALAALLLRAGAAPPGLRFAGEPPAGPVKTVLSYTISRVGVHSASLLAQL
;
A
#
# COMPACT_ATOMS: atom_id res chain seq x y z
N TYR A 1 26.18 9.70 6.36
CA TYR A 1 24.97 9.35 7.13
C TYR A 1 24.78 7.84 7.00
N ARG A 2 25.37 7.06 7.92
CA ARG A 2 25.13 5.61 8.02
C ARG A 2 24.10 5.45 9.13
N HIS A 3 22.85 5.20 8.75
CA HIS A 3 21.87 4.64 9.68
C HIS A 3 21.92 3.12 9.49
N ASP A 4 22.16 2.42 10.60
CA ASP A 4 22.13 0.97 10.65
C ASP A 4 20.78 0.48 10.09
N ALA A 5 20.86 -0.42 9.10
CA ALA A 5 19.74 -0.88 8.27
C ALA A 5 18.81 -1.89 8.98
N HIS A 6 18.60 -1.71 10.28
CA HIS A 6 17.56 -2.39 11.04
C HIS A 6 16.48 -1.36 11.40
N SER A 7 15.80 -0.84 10.37
CA SER A 7 14.61 -0.04 10.58
C SER A 7 13.57 -0.89 11.33
N TYR A 8 13.31 -0.47 12.57
CA TYR A 8 12.31 -0.98 13.51
C TYR A 8 10.89 -0.71 12.95
N ILE A 9 10.53 -1.36 11.85
CA ILE A 9 9.16 -1.35 11.33
C ILE A 9 8.63 -2.76 11.57
N ASP A 10 7.90 -2.93 12.66
CA ASP A 10 7.18 -4.17 12.94
C ASP A 10 6.03 -4.33 11.93
N PRO A 11 6.08 -5.34 11.03
CA PRO A 11 5.04 -5.53 10.03
C PRO A 11 3.67 -5.84 10.63
N ALA A 12 3.62 -6.46 11.82
CA ALA A 12 2.36 -6.75 12.49
C ALA A 12 1.72 -5.46 13.00
N ALA A 13 2.47 -4.63 13.74
CA ALA A 13 2.01 -3.32 14.18
C ALA A 13 1.62 -2.41 13.01
N ALA A 14 2.36 -2.47 11.90
CA ALA A 14 2.02 -1.75 10.67
C ALA A 14 0.66 -2.19 10.09
N ALA A 15 0.40 -3.48 10.05
CA ALA A 15 -0.89 -4.01 9.59
C ALA A 15 -2.02 -3.69 10.57
N ASP A 16 -1.76 -3.68 11.88
CA ASP A 16 -2.75 -3.25 12.88
C ASP A 16 -3.10 -1.77 12.73
N PHE A 17 -2.12 -0.90 12.44
CA PHE A 17 -2.36 0.50 12.08
C PHE A 17 -3.27 0.62 10.85
N LEU A 18 -3.02 -0.18 9.81
CA LEU A 18 -3.87 -0.20 8.60
C LEU A 18 -5.29 -0.70 8.89
N CYS A 19 -5.43 -1.74 9.72
CA CYS A 19 -6.75 -2.24 10.11
C CYS A 19 -7.50 -1.25 11.01
N GLY A 20 -6.81 -0.53 11.90
CA GLY A 20 -7.42 0.55 12.67
C GLY A 20 -7.95 1.69 11.78
N LEU A 21 -7.21 2.06 10.72
CA LEU A 21 -7.70 3.01 9.73
C LEU A 21 -8.96 2.48 9.02
N LEU A 22 -8.93 1.24 8.53
CA LEU A 22 -10.07 0.61 7.86
C LEU A 22 -11.32 0.57 8.77
N ASP A 23 -11.14 0.15 10.03
CA ASP A 23 -12.20 0.09 11.03
C ASP A 23 -12.78 1.48 11.33
N SER A 24 -11.94 2.51 11.42
CA SER A 24 -12.39 3.91 11.59
C SER A 24 -13.24 4.43 10.43
N CYS A 25 -13.15 3.77 9.26
CA CYS A 25 -13.97 4.04 8.08
C CYS A 25 -15.13 3.05 7.91
N GLY A 26 -15.32 2.11 8.83
CA GLY A 26 -16.35 1.07 8.76
C GLY A 26 -16.11 0.02 7.68
N VAL A 27 -14.85 -0.16 7.25
CA VAL A 27 -14.46 -1.10 6.19
C VAL A 27 -13.70 -2.27 6.80
N LYS A 28 -14.03 -3.51 6.40
CA LYS A 28 -13.31 -4.70 6.86
C LYS A 28 -12.02 -4.90 6.05
N PRO A 29 -10.97 -5.49 6.63
CA PRO A 29 -9.76 -5.85 5.89
C PRO A 29 -10.02 -6.66 4.61
N ALA A 30 -10.98 -7.60 4.67
CA ALA A 30 -11.43 -8.42 3.55
C ALA A 30 -11.99 -7.61 2.35
N GLU A 31 -12.40 -6.36 2.56
CA GLU A 31 -12.96 -5.47 1.53
C GLU A 31 -11.87 -4.64 0.82
N THR A 32 -10.61 -4.73 1.26
CA THR A 32 -9.50 -4.01 0.63
C THR A 32 -9.23 -4.54 -0.78
N GLY A 33 -9.62 -3.80 -1.81
CA GLY A 33 -9.46 -4.20 -3.20
C GLY A 33 -8.00 -4.14 -3.70
N LEU A 34 -7.22 -3.18 -3.20
CA LEU A 34 -5.81 -2.99 -3.56
C LEU A 34 -5.07 -2.29 -2.41
N LEU A 35 -3.92 -2.82 -2.01
CA LEU A 35 -2.91 -2.10 -1.24
C LEU A 35 -1.97 -1.39 -2.23
N LEU A 36 -1.97 -0.05 -2.24
CA LEU A 36 -1.12 0.75 -3.11
C LEU A 36 0.03 1.37 -2.29
N SER A 37 1.24 0.85 -2.47
CA SER A 37 2.38 1.16 -1.62
C SER A 37 3.40 2.11 -2.21
N GLY A 38 4.14 2.79 -1.33
CA GLY A 38 5.32 3.59 -1.64
C GLY A 38 6.62 2.78 -1.77
N ALA A 39 6.56 1.51 -2.14
CA ALA A 39 7.75 0.72 -2.48
C ALA A 39 8.50 1.34 -3.68
N ASP A 40 9.81 1.49 -3.55
CA ASP A 40 10.68 2.27 -4.46
C ASP A 40 11.77 1.42 -5.15
N GLY A 41 11.83 0.11 -4.89
CA GLY A 41 12.86 -0.78 -5.40
C GLY A 41 14.04 -0.98 -4.45
N ASP A 42 14.07 -0.31 -3.29
CA ASP A 42 15.00 -0.61 -2.21
C ASP A 42 14.68 -1.98 -1.61
N CYS A 43 15.58 -2.95 -1.79
CA CYS A 43 15.35 -4.33 -1.37
C CYS A 43 14.98 -4.47 0.12
N ALA A 44 15.53 -3.64 1.00
CA ALA A 44 15.27 -3.72 2.43
C ALA A 44 13.89 -3.14 2.77
N LEU A 45 13.56 -1.96 2.24
CA LEU A 45 12.26 -1.33 2.48
C LEU A 45 11.12 -2.08 1.79
N ASP A 46 11.32 -2.57 0.57
CA ASP A 46 10.36 -3.38 -0.17
C ASP A 46 10.09 -4.73 0.53
N ALA A 47 11.09 -5.29 1.24
CA ALA A 47 10.85 -6.46 2.09
C ALA A 47 9.93 -6.14 3.27
N VAL A 48 9.99 -4.93 3.83
CA VAL A 48 9.05 -4.49 4.87
C VAL A 48 7.64 -4.39 4.29
N TYR A 49 7.45 -3.70 3.17
CA TYR A 49 6.12 -3.60 2.52
C TYR A 49 5.51 -4.97 2.23
N ARG A 50 6.29 -5.92 1.71
CA ARG A 50 5.81 -7.30 1.47
C ARG A 50 5.40 -8.02 2.75
N ARG A 51 6.13 -7.82 3.86
CA ARG A 51 5.75 -8.39 5.16
C ARG A 51 4.49 -7.73 5.72
N VAL A 52 4.31 -6.42 5.55
CA VAL A 52 3.07 -5.73 5.94
C VAL A 52 1.89 -6.25 5.12
N ALA A 53 2.06 -6.41 3.81
CA ALA A 53 1.05 -6.98 2.92
C ALA A 53 0.64 -8.40 3.37
N ALA A 54 1.61 -9.28 3.65
CA ALA A 54 1.33 -10.63 4.17
C ALA A 54 0.58 -10.62 5.52
N GLN A 55 0.87 -9.65 6.39
CA GLN A 55 0.14 -9.44 7.65
C GLN A 55 -1.29 -8.96 7.41
N LEU A 56 -1.49 -8.08 6.42
CA LEU A 56 -2.83 -7.64 5.99
C LEU A 56 -3.62 -8.81 5.37
N ASP A 57 -2.98 -9.68 4.57
CA ASP A 57 -3.62 -10.86 3.98
C ASP A 57 -4.21 -11.78 5.06
N GLY A 58 -3.44 -12.03 6.13
CA GLY A 58 -3.90 -12.82 7.27
C GLY A 58 -5.13 -12.22 7.96
N ARG A 59 -5.17 -10.88 8.11
CA ARG A 59 -6.31 -10.16 8.70
C ARG A 59 -7.51 -10.09 7.75
N ALA A 60 -7.27 -10.05 6.44
CA ALA A 60 -8.29 -10.07 5.40
C ALA A 60 -8.86 -11.47 5.13
N GLY A 61 -8.16 -12.53 5.56
CA GLY A 61 -8.51 -13.93 5.25
C GLY A 61 -8.33 -14.29 3.78
N ARG A 62 -7.63 -13.46 3.01
CA ARG A 62 -7.34 -13.66 1.57
C ARG A 62 -6.13 -12.82 1.15
N PRO A 63 -5.43 -13.19 0.05
CA PRO A 63 -4.47 -12.30 -0.57
C PRO A 63 -5.11 -10.97 -0.99
N VAL A 64 -4.49 -9.86 -0.59
CA VAL A 64 -4.82 -8.51 -1.03
C VAL A 64 -3.84 -8.15 -2.14
N PRO A 65 -4.31 -7.80 -3.36
CA PRO A 65 -3.43 -7.33 -4.41
C PRO A 65 -2.57 -6.16 -3.92
N HIS A 66 -1.27 -6.22 -4.18
CA HIS A 66 -0.31 -5.23 -3.69
C HIS A 66 0.40 -4.57 -4.88
N GLY A 67 0.07 -3.29 -5.13
CA GLY A 67 0.70 -2.46 -6.15
C GLY A 67 1.76 -1.52 -5.54
N SER A 68 2.75 -1.15 -6.33
CA SER A 68 3.73 -0.11 -5.99
C SER A 68 3.55 1.05 -6.96
N TYR A 69 3.61 2.31 -6.53
CA TYR A 69 3.41 3.45 -7.44
C TYR A 69 4.70 4.16 -7.86
N LYS A 70 5.79 4.04 -7.11
CA LYS A 70 6.98 4.89 -7.33
C LYS A 70 7.79 4.55 -8.57
N GLN A 71 7.61 3.38 -9.19
CA GLN A 71 8.18 3.14 -10.52
C GLN A 71 7.58 4.06 -11.61
N LEU A 72 6.41 4.66 -11.37
CA LEU A 72 5.75 5.58 -12.32
C LEU A 72 6.18 7.04 -12.15
N CYS A 73 6.67 7.42 -10.96
CA CYS A 73 6.98 8.82 -10.67
C CYS A 73 8.38 9.07 -10.10
N GLY A 74 9.10 8.04 -9.66
CA GLY A 74 10.33 8.16 -8.89
C GLY A 74 10.09 8.47 -7.41
N GLU A 75 11.18 8.69 -6.67
CA GLU A 75 11.19 9.02 -5.24
C GLU A 75 11.46 10.52 -5.03
N TYR A 76 10.53 11.20 -4.35
CA TYR A 76 10.64 12.61 -3.97
C TYR A 76 9.65 12.91 -2.82
N LYS A 77 9.85 14.04 -2.13
CA LYS A 77 9.12 14.39 -0.88
C LYS A 77 7.59 14.36 -0.99
N SER A 78 7.03 14.59 -2.18
CA SER A 78 5.59 14.58 -2.44
C SER A 78 5.12 13.38 -3.28
N ALA A 79 5.94 12.33 -3.44
CA ALA A 79 5.58 11.15 -4.21
C ALA A 79 4.32 10.44 -3.64
N SER A 80 4.06 10.55 -2.33
CA SER A 80 2.81 10.08 -1.72
C SER A 80 1.56 10.79 -2.27
N GLY A 81 1.67 12.06 -2.64
CA GLY A 81 0.58 12.79 -3.30
C GLY A 81 0.28 12.22 -4.70
N PHE A 82 1.31 11.81 -5.44
CA PHE A 82 1.13 11.07 -6.69
C PHE A 82 0.43 9.73 -6.44
N GLY A 83 0.85 8.97 -5.43
CA GLY A 83 0.21 7.71 -5.04
C GLY A 83 -1.27 7.89 -4.70
N PHE A 84 -1.63 8.95 -3.96
CA PHE A 84 -3.01 9.31 -3.66
C PHE A 84 -3.83 9.64 -4.91
N ALA A 85 -3.30 10.50 -5.80
CA ALA A 85 -3.95 10.84 -7.05
C ALA A 85 -4.15 9.60 -7.95
N LEU A 86 -3.14 8.73 -8.01
CA LEU A 86 -3.21 7.46 -8.72
C LEU A 86 -4.30 6.54 -8.14
N ALA A 87 -4.43 6.45 -6.81
CA ALA A 87 -5.52 5.69 -6.17
C ALA A 87 -6.91 6.19 -6.62
N ALA A 88 -7.12 7.50 -6.69
CA ALA A 88 -8.38 8.06 -7.16
C ALA A 88 -8.63 7.75 -8.65
N LEU A 89 -7.58 7.80 -9.48
CA LEU A 89 -7.67 7.43 -10.90
C LEU A 89 -7.96 5.94 -11.11
N LEU A 90 -7.35 5.08 -10.31
CA LEU A 90 -7.60 3.63 -10.30
C LEU A 90 -9.07 3.32 -10.03
N LEU A 91 -9.66 3.96 -9.01
CA LEU A 91 -11.07 3.84 -8.68
C LEU A 91 -11.96 4.34 -9.83
N ARG A 92 -11.64 5.50 -10.41
CA ARG A 92 -12.43 6.07 -11.51
C ARG A 92 -12.40 5.20 -12.77
N ALA A 93 -11.25 4.66 -13.13
CA ALA A 93 -11.07 3.84 -14.33
C ALA A 93 -11.47 2.37 -14.12
N GLY A 94 -11.50 1.90 -12.87
CA GLY A 94 -11.68 0.49 -12.54
C GLY A 94 -10.51 -0.40 -12.98
N ALA A 95 -9.38 0.16 -13.43
CA ALA A 95 -8.27 -0.60 -13.99
C ALA A 95 -6.92 0.03 -13.64
N ALA A 96 -5.90 -0.82 -13.48
CA ALA A 96 -4.53 -0.40 -13.28
C ALA A 96 -3.92 0.24 -14.54
N PRO A 97 -3.19 1.37 -14.43
CA PRO A 97 -2.52 1.92 -15.59
C PRO A 97 -1.37 1.00 -16.04
N PRO A 98 -1.00 1.03 -17.32
CA PRO A 98 0.21 0.36 -17.80
C PRO A 98 1.43 0.74 -16.97
N GLY A 99 2.26 -0.24 -16.63
CA GLY A 99 3.48 -0.03 -15.84
C GLY A 99 3.29 0.02 -14.33
N LEU A 100 2.05 -0.05 -13.82
CA LEU A 100 1.84 -0.33 -12.40
C LEU A 100 2.36 -1.74 -12.10
N ARG A 101 3.31 -1.85 -11.16
CA ARG A 101 3.87 -3.14 -10.76
C ARG A 101 3.10 -3.71 -9.59
N PHE A 102 2.88 -5.02 -9.64
CA PHE A 102 2.24 -5.78 -8.57
C PHE A 102 3.24 -6.75 -7.95
N ALA A 103 3.19 -6.86 -6.63
CA ALA A 103 3.80 -7.96 -5.90
C ALA A 103 2.80 -9.12 -5.91
N GLY A 104 2.92 -10.00 -6.91
CA GLY A 104 1.98 -11.10 -7.14
C GLY A 104 0.93 -10.74 -8.19
N GLU A 105 -0.25 -11.35 -8.06
CA GLU A 105 -1.34 -11.19 -9.03
C GLU A 105 -2.03 -9.82 -8.91
N PRO A 106 -2.36 -9.16 -10.02
CA PRO A 106 -3.16 -7.94 -10.01
C PRO A 106 -4.62 -8.22 -9.57
N PRO A 107 -5.41 -7.18 -9.25
CA PRO A 107 -6.83 -7.34 -8.98
C PRO A 107 -7.55 -8.05 -10.16
N ALA A 108 -8.35 -9.07 -9.85
CA ALA A 108 -9.06 -9.87 -10.86
C ALA A 108 -10.23 -9.13 -11.56
N GLY A 109 -10.58 -7.94 -11.08
CA GLY A 109 -11.67 -7.13 -11.60
C GLY A 109 -11.56 -5.67 -11.14
N PRO A 110 -12.63 -4.88 -11.33
CA PRO A 110 -12.61 -3.46 -11.01
C PRO A 110 -12.25 -3.18 -9.55
N VAL A 111 -11.28 -2.29 -9.36
CA VAL A 111 -10.84 -1.86 -8.02
C VAL A 111 -11.87 -0.89 -7.46
N LYS A 112 -12.56 -1.29 -6.37
CA LYS A 112 -13.55 -0.45 -5.67
C LYS A 112 -13.01 0.23 -4.41
N THR A 113 -11.90 -0.27 -3.89
CA THR A 113 -11.30 0.21 -2.64
C THR A 113 -9.79 0.14 -2.76
N VAL A 114 -9.11 1.26 -2.51
CA VAL A 114 -7.65 1.37 -2.51
C VAL A 114 -7.20 1.83 -1.13
N LEU A 115 -6.37 1.02 -0.49
CA LEU A 115 -5.63 1.40 0.71
C LEU A 115 -4.24 1.88 0.29
N SER A 116 -4.04 3.20 0.27
CA SER A 116 -2.73 3.79 0.01
C SER A 116 -1.88 3.74 1.26
N TYR A 117 -0.62 3.33 1.14
CA TYR A 117 0.28 3.15 2.28
C TYR A 117 1.72 3.51 1.94
N THR A 118 2.36 4.34 2.75
CA THR A 118 3.78 4.65 2.63
C THR A 118 4.45 4.66 4.00
N ILE A 119 5.71 4.25 4.02
CA ILE A 119 6.57 4.24 5.19
C ILE A 119 7.81 5.08 4.88
N SER A 120 8.18 5.96 5.81
CA SER A 120 9.46 6.67 5.74
C SER A 120 10.61 5.77 6.24
N ARG A 121 11.85 6.10 5.87
CA ARG A 121 13.03 5.36 6.33
C ARG A 121 13.26 5.44 7.84
N VAL A 122 12.62 6.39 8.53
CA VAL A 122 12.65 6.53 10.00
C VAL A 122 11.43 5.90 10.68
N GLY A 123 10.61 5.15 9.94
CA GLY A 123 9.48 4.39 10.49
C GLY A 123 8.20 5.18 10.71
N VAL A 124 8.00 6.31 10.01
CA VAL A 124 6.71 7.03 10.04
C VAL A 124 5.77 6.38 9.02
N HIS A 125 4.58 6.00 9.48
CA HIS A 125 3.52 5.41 8.67
C HIS A 125 2.55 6.49 8.21
N SER A 126 2.15 6.44 6.95
CA SER A 126 1.07 7.26 6.41
C SER A 126 0.18 6.39 5.53
N ALA A 127 -1.13 6.44 5.78
CA ALA A 127 -2.10 5.69 5.00
C ALA A 127 -3.37 6.50 4.76
N SER A 128 -4.08 6.15 3.68
CA SER A 128 -5.39 6.71 3.36
C SER A 128 -6.23 5.65 2.66
N LEU A 129 -7.50 5.55 3.05
CA LEU A 129 -8.49 4.73 2.36
C LEU A 129 -9.21 5.58 1.31
N LEU A 130 -9.30 5.07 0.08
CA LEU A 130 -10.14 5.63 -0.96
C LEU A 130 -11.13 4.54 -1.42
N ALA A 131 -12.40 4.90 -1.57
CA ALA A 131 -13.43 3.99 -2.01
C ALA A 131 -14.34 4.65 -3.06
N GLN A 132 -14.81 3.85 -4.02
CA GLN A 132 -15.86 4.24 -4.95
C GLN A 132 -17.21 3.94 -4.31
N LEU A 133 -18.05 4.97 -4.17
CA LEU A 133 -19.43 4.88 -3.67
C LEU A 133 -20.38 4.27 -4.72
#